data_AF-A0A1W1Y444-F1
#
_entry.id   AF-A0A1W1Y444-F1
#
_cell.length_a   1.000
_cell.length_b   1.000
_cell.length_c   1.000
_cell.angle_alpha   90.00
_cell.angle_beta   90.00
_cell.angle_gamma   90.00
#
_symmetry.space_group_name_H-M   'P 1'
#
loop_
_entity.id
_entity.type
_entity.pdbx_description
1 polymer ?
#
loop_
_entity_poly.entity_id
_entity_poly.type
_entity_poly.pdbx_seq_one_letter_code
_entity_poly.pdbx_strand_id
1 'polypeptide(L)' 'MIWESFSEFIHMRGYGLYVWGSFGVTALCIAWEVFQLRKKKQELFLGQDQ' A
#
# COMPACT_ATOMS: atom_id res chain seq x y z
N MET A 1 5.47 31.43 6.86
CA MET A 1 4.58 30.64 6.01
C MET A 1 5.45 30.09 4.88
N ILE A 2 5.99 28.87 5.02
CA ILE A 2 6.88 28.22 4.04
C ILE A 2 6.28 26.89 3.53
N TRP A 3 4.98 26.75 3.74
CA TRP A 3 4.18 25.56 3.46
C TRP A 3 2.89 26.04 2.78
N GLU A 4 3.05 26.80 1.70
CA GLU A 4 1.95 27.44 0.97
C GLU A 4 1.10 26.43 0.18
N SER A 5 1.54 25.19 -0.01
CA SER A 5 0.73 24.23 -0.76
C SER A 5 1.05 22.76 -0.48
N PHE A 6 0.01 21.98 -0.20
CA PHE A 6 0.04 20.51 -0.24
C PHE A 6 0.57 20.00 -1.60
N SER A 7 0.37 20.80 -2.65
CA SER A 7 0.91 20.55 -4.00
C SER A 7 2.44 20.50 -4.02
N GLU A 8 3.17 21.34 -3.28
CA GLU A 8 4.64 21.30 -3.22
C GLU A 8 5.18 20.12 -2.41
N PHE A 9 4.34 19.54 -1.53
CA PHE A 9 4.69 18.36 -0.76
C PHE A 9 4.57 17.07 -1.59
N ILE A 10 3.56 17.01 -2.46
CA ILE A 10 3.39 15.93 -3.44
C ILE A 10 4.34 16.12 -4.64
N HIS A 11 4.52 17.35 -5.09
CA HIS A 11 5.52 17.75 -6.08
C HIS A 11 6.70 18.42 -5.37
N MET A 12 7.45 17.66 -4.55
CA MET A 12 8.76 18.08 -4.01
C MET A 12 9.74 18.33 -5.17
N ARG A 13 9.56 19.44 -5.90
CA ARG A 13 10.38 19.91 -7.03
C ARG A 13 10.77 18.83 -8.05
N GLY A 14 9.93 17.80 -8.24
CA GLY A 14 10.14 16.68 -9.16
C GLY A 14 10.45 15.31 -8.53
N TYR A 15 10.69 15.22 -7.22
CA TYR A 15 11.08 13.95 -6.55
C TYR A 15 9.94 13.20 -5.87
N GLY A 16 8.78 13.82 -5.67
CA GLY A 16 7.67 13.19 -4.95
C GLY A 16 7.14 11.93 -5.63
N LEU A 17 7.23 11.83 -6.96
CA LEU A 17 6.87 10.62 -7.70
C LEU A 17 7.70 9.39 -7.29
N TYR A 18 8.99 9.57 -6.96
CA TYR A 18 9.83 8.46 -6.49
C TYR A 18 9.43 8.01 -5.10
N VAL A 19 9.23 8.96 -4.18
CA VAL A 19 8.87 8.68 -2.79
C VAL A 19 7.51 7.98 -2.75
N TRP A 20 6.48 8.61 -3.32
CA TRP A 20 5.14 8.04 -3.38
C TRP A 20 5.08 6.76 -4.21
N GLY A 21 5.90 6.64 -5.26
CA GLY A 21 6.08 5.41 -6.01
C GLY A 21 6.61 4.25 -5.15
N SER A 22 7.69 4.47 -4.40
CA SER A 22 8.24 3.46 -3.48
C SER A 22 7.24 3.08 -2.37
N PHE A 23 6.58 4.07 -1.75
CA PHE A 23 5.53 3.80 -0.77
C PHE A 23 4.35 3.03 -1.37
N GLY A 24 3.95 3.36 -2.61
CA GLY A 24 2.92 2.64 -3.34
C GLY A 24 3.31 1.18 -3.64
N VAL A 25 4.55 0.93 -4.05
CA VAL A 25 5.07 -0.43 -4.27
C VAL A 25 5.12 -1.22 -2.97
N THR A 26 5.59 -0.62 -1.87
CA THR A 26 5.60 -1.27 -0.56
C THR A 26 4.18 -1.59 -0.09
N ALA A 27 3.25 -0.65 -0.21
CA ALA A 27 1.85 -0.87 0.14
C ALA A 27 1.22 -1.99 -0.71
N LEU A 28 1.57 -2.06 -1.99
CA LEU A 28 1.12 -3.11 -2.90
C LEU A 28 1.63 -4.49 -2.46
N CYS A 29 2.91 -4.61 -2.10
CA CYS A 29 3.47 -5.87 -1.58
C CYS A 29 2.73 -6.33 -0.32
N ILE A 30 2.54 -5.42 0.65
CA ILE A 30 1.81 -5.74 1.90
C ILE A 30 0.37 -6.15 1.60
N ALA A 31 -0.33 -5.41 0.72
CA ALA A 31 -1.70 -5.73 0.34
C ALA A 31 -1.79 -7.11 -0.33
N TRP A 32 -0.80 -7.46 -1.15
CA TRP A 32 -0.71 -8.76 -1.80
C TRP A 32 -0.53 -9.89 -0.79
N GLU A 33 0.38 -9.72 0.18
CA GLU A 33 0.58 -10.70 1.26
C GLU A 33 -0.70 -10.88 2.08
N VAL A 34 -1.33 -9.78 2.50
CA VAL A 34 -2.59 -9.80 3.25
C VAL A 34 -3.70 -10.48 2.45
N PHE A 35 -3.78 -10.24 1.14
CA PHE A 35 -4.76 -10.90 0.28
C PHE A 35 -4.54 -12.41 0.22
N GLN A 36 -3.30 -12.87 0.03
CA GLN A 36 -2.97 -14.30 0.03
C GLN A 36 -3.27 -14.96 1.38
N LEU A 37 -2.92 -14.30 2.48
CA LEU A 37 -3.24 -14.73 3.84
C LEU A 37 -4.75 -14.83 4.07
N ARG A 38 -5.53 -13.88 3.57
CA ARG A 38 -6.99 -13.90 3.65
C ARG A 38 -7.60 -15.05 2.87
N LYS A 39 -7.11 -15.34 1.67
CA LYS A 39 -7.56 -16.49 0.88
C LYS A 39 -7.28 -17.81 1.60
N LYS A 40 -6.07 -17.99 2.14
CA LYS A 40 -5.72 -19.17 2.92
C LYS A 40 -6.56 -19.32 4.20
N LYS A 41 -6.87 -18.22 4.88
CA LYS A 41 -7.77 -18.25 6.03
C LYS A 41 -9.17 -18.71 5.63
N GLN A 42 -9.70 -18.26 4.49
CA GLN A 42 -11.01 -18.72 4.00
C GLN A 42 -10.99 -20.22 3.68
N GLU A 43 -9.92 -20.74 3.07
CA GLU A 43 -9.76 -22.17 2.80
C GLU A 43 -9.70 -23.01 4.09
N LEU A 44 -8.98 -22.53 5.11
CA LEU A 44 -8.92 -23.22 6.41
C LEU A 44 -10.25 -23.19 7.16
N PHE A 45 -11.00 -22.08 7.10
CA PHE A 45 -12.33 -22.00 7.70
C PHE A 45 -13.33 -22.91 6.96
N LEU A 46 -13.26 -23.00 5.63
CA LEU A 46 -14.13 -23.88 4.83
C LEU A 46 -13.82 -25.38 5.00
N GLY A 47 -12.59 -25.74 5.38
CA GLY A 47 -12.20 -27.12 5.66
C GLY A 47 -12.45 -27.58 7.11
N GLN A 48 -12.91 -26.68 7.99
CA GLN A 48 -13.21 -27.01 9.39
C GLN A 48 -14.64 -27.53 9.61
N ASP A 49 -15.49 -27.44 8.59
CA ASP A 49 -16.89 -27.91 8.58
C ASP A 49 -17.08 -29.30 7.92
N GLN A 50 -15.99 -30.01 7.56
CA GLN A 50 -16.02 -31.34 6.91
C GLN A 50 -15.24 -32.39 7.70
#